data_AF-A0A0X3W7X5-F1
#
_entry.id   AF-A0A0X3W7X5-F1
#
_cell.length_a   1.000
_cell.length_b   1.000
_cell.length_c   1.000
_cell.angle_alpha   90.00
_cell.angle_beta   90.00
_cell.angle_gamma   90.00
#
_symmetry.space_group_name_H-M   'P 1'
#
loop_
_entity.id
_entity.type
_entity.pdbx_description
1 polymer ?
#
loop_
_entity_poly.entity_id
_entity_poly.type
_entity_poly.pdbx_seq_one_letter_code
_entity_poly.pdbx_strand_id
1 'polypeptide(L)' 'MCAMTAPEVFDQDPDDGLVLLLDPEPTGADRAAARMAAGLCPSGAIILHEPEPGLS' A
#
# COMPACT_ATOMS: atom_id res chain seq x y z
N MET A 1 -6.67 -7.65 -3.26
CA MET A 1 -5.59 -8.38 -2.56
C MET A 1 -4.75 -7.49 -1.63
N CYS A 2 -5.02 -6.18 -1.54
CA CYS A 2 -4.17 -5.22 -0.82
C CYS A 2 -4.07 -5.50 0.68
N ALA A 3 -5.20 -5.44 1.39
CA ALA A 3 -5.27 -5.68 2.84
C ALA A 3 -4.86 -7.10 3.25
N MET A 4 -5.04 -8.09 2.37
CA MET A 4 -4.56 -9.46 2.63
C MET A 4 -3.04 -9.58 2.49
N THR A 5 -2.43 -8.83 1.57
CA THR A 5 -0.99 -8.89 1.29
C THR A 5 -0.19 -8.01 2.25
N ALA A 6 -0.72 -6.85 2.64
CA ALA A 6 -0.08 -5.91 3.54
C ALA A 6 -1.10 -5.28 4.51
N PRO A 7 -1.58 -6.04 5.52
CA PRO A 7 -2.64 -5.61 6.44
C PRO A 7 -2.23 -4.41 7.32
N GLU A 8 -0.94 -4.23 7.59
CA GLU A 8 -0.45 -3.08 8.35
C GLU A 8 -0.43 -1.78 7.51
N VAL A 9 -0.59 -1.88 6.19
CA VAL A 9 -0.48 -0.76 5.23
C VAL A 9 -1.82 -0.42 4.59
N PHE A 10 -2.66 -1.43 4.35
CA PHE A 10 -3.96 -1.24 3.71
C PHE A 10 -5.07 -1.93 4.47
N ASP A 11 -6.25 -1.33 4.40
CA ASP A 11 -7.51 -1.98 4.76
C ASP A 11 -8.49 -1.97 3.58
N GLN A 12 -9.67 -2.53 3.80
CA GLN A 12 -10.82 -2.38 2.91
C GLN A 12 -11.93 -1.63 3.65
N ASP A 13 -12.48 -0.63 2.97
CA ASP A 13 -13.70 0.01 3.44
C ASP A 13 -14.85 -1.03 3.41
N PRO A 14 -15.56 -1.25 4.54
CA PRO A 14 -16.60 -2.26 4.61
C PRO A 14 -17.89 -1.89 3.87
N ASP A 15 -18.11 -0.60 3.57
CA ASP A 15 -19.33 -0.10 2.95
C ASP A 15 -19.21 -0.08 1.42
N ASP A 16 -18.09 0.42 0.89
CA ASP A 16 -17.89 0.57 -0.57
C ASP A 16 -16.79 -0.33 -1.17
N GLY A 17 -16.05 -1.07 -0.32
CA GLY A 17 -15.02 -2.01 -0.77
C GLY A 17 -13.79 -1.32 -1.37
N LEU A 18 -13.62 -0.02 -1.17
CA LEU A 18 -12.41 0.69 -1.58
C LEU A 18 -11.22 0.31 -0.70
N VAL A 19 -10.02 0.48 -1.26
CA VAL A 19 -8.78 0.31 -0.51
C VAL A 19 -8.55 1.54 0.35
N LEU A 20 -8.37 1.33 1.65
CA LEU A 20 -7.92 2.37 2.57
C LEU A 20 -6.40 2.27 2.73
N LEU A 21 -5.72 3.42 2.76
CA LEU A 21 -4.29 3.51 3.07
C LEU A 21 -4.14 3.83 4.56
N LEU A 22 -3.59 2.89 5.33
CA LEU A 22 -3.35 3.01 6.76
C LEU A 22 -2.01 3.68 7.07
N ASP A 23 -0.96 3.27 6.34
CA ASP A 23 0.40 3.80 6.48
C ASP A 23 0.96 4.24 5.12
N PRO A 24 1.15 5.55 4.88
CA PRO A 24 1.71 6.05 3.62
C PRO A 24 3.22 5.86 3.48
N GLU A 25 3.95 5.64 4.59
CA GLU A 25 5.42 5.53 4.60
C GLU A 25 5.88 4.25 5.30
N PRO A 26 5.42 3.06 4.84
CA PRO A 26 5.78 1.82 5.49
C PRO A 26 7.28 1.54 5.33
N THR A 27 7.86 0.94 6.36
CA THR A 27 9.29 0.60 6.40
C THR A 27 9.50 -0.91 6.44
N GLY A 28 10.75 -1.35 6.31
CA GLY A 28 11.11 -2.76 6.50
C GLY A 28 10.26 -3.75 5.68
N ALA A 29 9.65 -4.72 6.39
CA ALA A 29 8.83 -5.77 5.79
C ALA A 29 7.53 -5.22 5.18
N ASP A 30 6.92 -4.21 5.80
CA ASP A 30 5.67 -3.62 5.34
C ASP A 30 5.86 -2.87 4.03
N ARG A 31 7.02 -2.22 3.84
CA ARG A 31 7.41 -1.65 2.54
C ARG A 31 7.46 -2.70 1.43
N ALA A 32 8.01 -3.88 1.74
CA ALA A 32 8.11 -4.97 0.78
C ALA A 32 6.72 -5.56 0.49
N ALA A 33 5.88 -5.72 1.51
CA ALA A 33 4.51 -6.17 1.39
C ALA A 33 3.67 -5.18 0.55
N ALA A 34 3.81 -3.88 0.78
CA ALA A 34 3.14 -2.83 0.01
C ALA A 34 3.51 -2.86 -1.48
N ARG A 35 4.79 -3.08 -1.79
CA ARG A 35 5.26 -3.29 -3.16
C ARG A 35 4.64 -4.51 -3.83
N MET A 36 4.52 -5.61 -3.10
CA MET A 36 3.85 -6.81 -3.59
C MET A 36 2.36 -6.55 -3.84
N ALA A 37 1.67 -5.90 -2.90
CA ALA A 37 0.26 -5.54 -3.02
C ALA A 37 -0.01 -4.67 -4.27
N ALA A 38 0.88 -3.70 -4.56
CA ALA A 38 0.80 -2.87 -5.75
C ALA A 38 0.92 -3.71 -7.03
N GLY A 39 1.89 -4.62 -7.10
CA GLY A 39 2.08 -5.52 -8.26
C GLY A 39 0.95 -6.53 -8.48
N LEU A 40 0.21 -6.89 -7.41
CA LEU A 40 -0.95 -7.78 -7.47
C LEU A 40 -2.27 -7.03 -7.72
N CYS A 41 -2.27 -5.70 -7.77
CA CYS A 41 -3.48 -4.90 -7.87
C CYS A 41 -4.04 -4.91 -9.31
N PRO A 42 -5.19 -5.56 -9.57
CA PRO A 42 -5.72 -5.67 -10.93
C PRO A 42 -6.26 -4.34 -11.47
N SER A 43 -6.67 -3.42 -10.59
CA SER A 43 -7.19 -2.11 -10.95
C SER A 43 -6.11 -1.04 -11.12
N GLY A 44 -4.87 -1.33 -10.72
CA GLY A 44 -3.78 -0.33 -10.71
C GLY A 44 -4.00 0.82 -9.71
N ALA A 45 -4.81 0.62 -8.67
CA ALA A 45 -5.18 1.66 -7.71
C ALA A 45 -4.06 2.08 -6.74
N ILE A 46 -2.99 1.28 -6.61
CA ILE A 46 -1.88 1.55 -5.70
C ILE A 46 -0.71 2.12 -6.48
N ILE A 47 -0.28 3.33 -6.10
CA ILE A 47 0.87 4.02 -6.69
C ILE A 47 1.98 4.08 -5.64
N LEU A 48 3.21 3.79 -6.06
CA LEU A 48 4.38 3.89 -5.19
C LEU A 48 5.22 5.09 -5.60
N HIS A 49 5.58 5.91 -4.63
CA HIS A 49 6.54 6.98 -4.79
C HIS A 49 7.86 6.56 -4.15
N GLU A 50 8.96 6.83 -4.83
CA GLU A 50 10.27 6.79 -4.18
C GLU A 50 10.43 8.06 -3.36
N PRO A 51 10.99 7.99 -2.15
CA PRO A 51 11.26 9.18 -1.37
C PRO A 51 12.15 10.12 -2.21
N GLU A 52 11.74 11.39 -2.35
CA GLU A 52 12.52 12.35 -3.11
C GLU A 52 13.92 12.46 -2.50
N PRO A 53 15.00 12.22 -3.27
CA PRO A 53 16.35 12.33 -2.74
C PRO A 53 16.66 13.80 -2.51
N GLY A 54 16.41 14.32 -1.30
CA GLY A 54 16.92 15.65 -0.94
C GLY A 54 16.22 16.46 0.16
N LEU A 55 15.12 16.01 0.75
CA LEU A 55 14.54 16.72 1.90
C LEU A 55 14.99 16.05 3.21
N SER A 56 16.21 16.39 3.63
CA SER A 56 16.71 16.18 4.99
C SER A 56 16.84 17.50 5.72
#